data_AF-A0AAW0UFP0-F1
#
_entry.id   AF-A0AAW0UFP0-F1
#
_cell.length_a   1.000
_cell.length_b   1.000
_cell.length_c   1.000
_cell.angle_alpha   90.00
_cell.angle_beta   90.00
_cell.angle_gamma   90.00
#
_symmetry.space_group_name_H-M   'P 1'
#
loop_
_entity.id
_entity.type
_entity.pdbx_description
1 polymer ?
#
loop_
_entity_poly.entity_id
_entity_poly.type
_entity_poly.pdbx_seq_one_letter_code
_entity_poly.pdbx_strand_id
1 'polypeptide(L)'
;MTVKQRTNRKSPGSTNAVPRSDTRNGSERESARSGIRIDWRRIITRMLMMTAIMVAVYFSKANKTVQFAKQDEEIGKKFVEISCSEDYAEELRQFRGCTPRKCGRMVSDSLIKPGEVAALRNIAERGLALGGSSGGASILDLHSGALSQGNAFVNIYKLETSRKIFTGEDFKIYSIC
;
A
#
# COMPACT_ATOMS: atom_id res chain seq x y z
N MET A 1 -39.38 86.12 -15.91
CA MET A 1 -38.94 87.31 -16.66
C MET A 1 -37.81 86.88 -17.58
N THR A 2 -38.09 86.76 -18.89
CA THR A 2 -37.47 87.50 -20.03
C THR A 2 -36.10 86.94 -20.44
N VAL A 3 -35.73 86.67 -21.71
CA VAL A 3 -36.21 87.07 -23.05
C VAL A 3 -35.48 86.19 -24.09
N LYS A 4 -36.17 85.55 -25.05
CA LYS A 4 -36.22 85.81 -26.53
C LYS A 4 -34.86 85.96 -27.25
N GLN A 5 -34.44 85.00 -28.09
CA GLN A 5 -34.72 84.80 -29.54
C GLN A 5 -33.85 85.58 -30.54
N ARG A 6 -33.28 84.84 -31.51
CA ARG A 6 -33.10 85.18 -32.95
C ARG A 6 -32.60 83.90 -33.67
N THR A 7 -32.91 83.50 -34.90
CA THR A 7 -33.91 83.83 -35.94
C THR A 7 -33.87 82.71 -36.99
N ASN A 8 -34.87 82.67 -37.86
CA ASN A 8 -35.30 81.58 -38.74
C ASN A 8 -35.21 81.98 -40.24
N ARG A 9 -35.01 81.02 -41.17
CA ARG A 9 -35.62 80.85 -42.53
C ARG A 9 -34.65 80.17 -43.53
N LYS A 10 -35.03 79.33 -44.52
CA LYS A 10 -36.30 78.72 -44.98
C LYS A 10 -35.99 77.57 -45.97
N SER A 11 -36.93 76.62 -46.09
CA SER A 11 -37.12 75.47 -47.02
C SER A 11 -37.36 75.90 -48.52
N PRO A 12 -37.63 75.04 -49.57
CA PRO A 12 -38.69 73.98 -49.60
C PRO A 12 -38.58 72.78 -50.62
N GLY A 13 -39.55 71.84 -50.57
CA GLY A 13 -40.03 70.98 -51.70
C GLY A 13 -40.13 69.46 -51.42
N SER A 14 -41.30 68.87 -51.06
CA SER A 14 -42.35 68.18 -51.89
C SER A 14 -41.85 66.97 -52.71
N THR A 15 -42.26 65.71 -52.51
CA THR A 15 -43.52 65.14 -53.07
C THR A 15 -43.79 63.66 -52.67
N ASN A 16 -45.10 63.34 -52.58
CA ASN A 16 -45.82 62.11 -52.93
C ASN A 16 -45.89 60.85 -52.02
N ALA A 17 -47.15 60.44 -51.83
CA ALA A 17 -47.68 59.27 -51.13
C ALA A 17 -48.19 58.21 -52.13
N VAL A 18 -48.23 56.93 -51.73
CA VAL A 18 -49.29 55.93 -52.08
C VAL A 18 -49.28 54.78 -51.04
N PRO A 19 -50.43 54.36 -50.49
CA PRO A 19 -50.61 53.11 -49.72
C PRO A 19 -51.37 52.04 -50.54
N ARG A 20 -51.16 50.74 -50.24
CA ARG A 20 -52.01 49.56 -50.59
C ARG A 20 -51.20 48.28 -50.33
N SER A 21 -51.72 47.08 -50.06
CA SER A 21 -52.97 46.50 -49.55
C SER A 21 -52.79 44.98 -49.71
N ASP A 22 -53.26 44.19 -48.74
CA ASP A 22 -53.55 42.74 -48.86
C ASP A 22 -52.34 41.80 -49.09
N THR A 23 -52.22 40.59 -48.54
CA THR A 23 -53.23 39.56 -48.31
C THR A 23 -52.64 38.44 -47.42
N ARG A 24 -53.45 37.98 -46.46
CA ARG A 24 -53.62 36.60 -45.92
C ARG A 24 -52.45 35.60 -45.85
N ASN A 25 -52.21 35.18 -44.60
CA ASN A 25 -52.07 33.81 -44.09
C ASN A 25 -51.31 32.76 -44.90
N GLY A 26 -50.08 32.48 -44.45
CA GLY A 26 -49.44 31.17 -44.58
C GLY A 26 -49.14 30.63 -43.18
N SER A 27 -49.76 29.51 -42.83
CA SER A 27 -49.56 28.77 -41.59
C SER A 27 -48.16 28.17 -41.52
N GLU A 28 -47.34 28.59 -40.57
CA GLU A 28 -46.19 27.79 -40.13
C GLU A 28 -46.24 27.61 -38.62
N ARG A 29 -46.52 26.37 -38.22
CA ARG A 29 -46.35 25.88 -36.85
C ARG A 29 -44.85 25.88 -36.54
N GLU A 30 -44.33 26.97 -35.98
CA GLU A 30 -43.03 26.91 -35.32
C GLU A 30 -43.16 26.24 -33.96
N SER A 31 -42.84 24.95 -33.97
CA SER A 31 -42.62 24.13 -32.80
C SER A 31 -41.49 24.74 -31.98
N ALA A 32 -41.81 25.32 -30.82
CA ALA A 32 -40.84 25.77 -29.83
C ALA A 32 -40.02 24.57 -29.32
N ARG A 33 -38.95 24.21 -30.01
CA ARG A 33 -37.91 23.33 -29.47
C ARG A 33 -36.99 24.19 -28.60
N SER A 34 -37.25 24.18 -27.30
CA SER A 34 -36.29 24.61 -26.29
C SER A 34 -35.07 23.69 -26.35
N GLY A 35 -34.12 24.00 -27.23
CA GLY A 35 -32.85 23.31 -27.32
C GLY A 35 -32.05 23.61 -26.05
N ILE A 36 -31.90 22.62 -25.18
CA ILE A 36 -31.03 22.69 -24.01
C ILE A 36 -29.61 22.97 -24.54
N ARG A 37 -29.08 24.18 -24.31
CA ARG A 37 -27.69 24.52 -24.63
C ARG A 37 -26.78 23.86 -23.59
N ILE A 38 -26.36 22.64 -23.88
CA ILE A 38 -25.44 21.88 -23.04
C ILE A 38 -24.07 22.54 -23.09
N ASP A 39 -23.61 23.10 -21.97
CA ASP A 39 -22.28 23.67 -21.81
C ASP A 39 -21.24 22.52 -21.72
N TRP A 40 -20.81 22.05 -22.89
CA TRP A 40 -19.84 20.97 -23.05
C TRP A 40 -18.55 21.20 -22.27
N ARG A 41 -18.16 22.46 -22.05
CA ARG A 41 -16.96 22.80 -21.28
C ARG A 41 -17.11 22.39 -19.81
N ARG A 42 -18.30 22.53 -19.22
CA ARG A 42 -18.59 22.08 -17.84
C ARG A 42 -18.64 20.57 -17.71
N ILE A 43 -19.10 19.87 -18.73
CA ILE A 43 -19.15 18.40 -18.73
C ILE A 43 -17.74 17.82 -18.84
N ILE A 44 -16.93 18.35 -19.76
CA ILE A 44 -15.54 17.90 -19.95
C ILE A 44 -14.70 18.16 -18.69
N THR A 45 -14.82 19.35 -18.07
CA THR A 45 -14.07 19.62 -16.83
C THR A 45 -14.46 18.70 -15.68
N ARG A 46 -15.76 18.38 -15.52
CA ARG A 46 -16.22 17.41 -14.52
C ARG A 46 -15.73 16.00 -14.80
N MET A 47 -15.74 15.55 -16.06
CA MET A 47 -15.23 14.24 -16.43
C MET A 47 -13.73 14.13 -16.17
N LEU A 48 -12.94 15.15 -16.53
CA LEU A 48 -11.50 15.20 -16.25
C LEU A 48 -11.18 15.22 -14.76
N MET A 49 -11.97 15.93 -13.96
CA MET A 49 -11.80 15.93 -12.51
C MET A 49 -12.11 14.56 -11.89
N MET A 50 -13.18 13.90 -12.33
CA MET A 50 -13.55 12.56 -11.84
C MET A 50 -12.52 11.50 -12.23
N THR A 51 -11.99 11.54 -13.45
CA THR A 51 -10.92 10.60 -13.88
C THR A 51 -9.63 10.86 -13.12
N ALA A 52 -9.24 12.12 -12.91
CA ALA A 52 -8.06 12.45 -12.10
C ALA A 52 -8.17 11.94 -10.66
N ILE A 53 -9.33 12.08 -10.02
CA ILE A 53 -9.58 11.53 -8.68
C ILE A 53 -9.50 10.00 -8.68
N MET A 54 -10.11 9.33 -9.67
CA MET A 54 -10.05 7.86 -9.77
C MET A 54 -8.61 7.34 -9.94
N VAL A 55 -7.83 8.01 -10.80
CA VAL A 55 -6.41 7.70 -11.00
C VAL A 55 -5.63 7.91 -9.69
N ALA A 56 -5.84 9.04 -9.01
CA ALA A 56 -5.18 9.32 -7.73
C ALA A 56 -5.51 8.27 -6.66
N VAL A 57 -6.77 7.83 -6.56
CA VAL A 57 -7.19 6.78 -5.61
C VAL A 57 -6.57 5.42 -5.96
N TYR A 58 -6.52 5.07 -7.25
CA TYR A 58 -5.90 3.82 -7.71
C TYR A 58 -4.41 3.76 -7.32
N PHE A 59 -3.65 4.81 -7.63
CA PHE A 59 -2.23 4.90 -7.26
C PHE A 59 -2.03 4.99 -5.74
N SER A 60 -2.93 5.65 -5.00
CA SER A 60 -2.87 5.71 -3.54
C SER A 60 -3.15 4.37 -2.86
N LYS A 61 -3.84 3.45 -3.53
CA LYS A 61 -4.12 2.09 -3.02
C LYS A 61 -3.07 1.06 -3.42
N ALA A 62 -2.33 1.28 -4.50
CA ALA A 62 -1.40 0.30 -5.06
C ALA A 62 -0.28 -0.13 -4.11
N ASN A 63 0.15 0.73 -3.19
CA ASN A 63 1.29 0.48 -2.31
C ASN A 63 0.94 0.41 -0.81
N LYS A 64 -0.30 0.03 -0.46
CA LYS A 64 -0.65 -0.14 0.96
C LYS A 64 -0.14 -1.48 1.47
N THR A 65 0.95 -1.44 2.24
CA THR A 65 1.36 -2.57 3.08
C THR A 65 0.29 -2.80 4.15
N VAL A 66 -0.09 -4.06 4.33
CA VAL A 66 -1.02 -4.45 5.40
C VAL A 66 -0.20 -4.92 6.58
N GLN A 67 -0.52 -4.43 7.77
CA GLN A 67 0.15 -4.86 9.00
C GLN A 67 -0.25 -6.30 9.31
N PHE A 68 0.74 -7.20 9.31
CA PHE A 68 0.50 -8.63 9.52
C PHE A 68 0.36 -8.97 11.01
N ALA A 69 1.22 -8.40 11.86
CA ALA A 69 1.17 -8.53 13.30
C ALA A 69 1.62 -7.23 13.96
N LYS A 70 0.97 -6.79 15.04
CA LYS A 70 1.46 -5.74 15.93
C LYS A 70 2.24 -6.36 17.09
N GLN A 71 3.07 -5.55 17.75
CA GLN A 71 3.85 -5.99 18.91
C GLN A 71 3.00 -6.11 20.18
N ASP A 72 1.90 -5.37 20.25
CA ASP A 72 1.00 -5.28 21.42
C ASP A 72 -0.21 -6.22 21.34
N GLU A 73 -0.34 -7.00 20.27
CA GLU A 73 -1.39 -8.02 20.15
C GLU A 73 -0.87 -9.41 20.53
N GLU A 74 -1.70 -10.19 21.22
CA GLU A 74 -1.43 -11.60 21.50
C GLU A 74 -2.12 -12.46 20.44
N ILE A 75 -1.33 -13.15 19.63
CA ILE A 75 -1.77 -13.91 18.47
C ILE A 75 -1.59 -15.41 18.74
N GLY A 76 -2.71 -16.14 18.86
CA GLY A 76 -2.66 -17.60 18.96
C GLY A 76 -1.97 -18.22 17.74
N LYS A 77 -2.65 -18.19 16.58
CA LYS A 77 -2.09 -18.59 15.28
C LYS A 77 -2.72 -17.75 14.18
N LYS A 78 -1.92 -17.12 13.34
CA LYS A 78 -2.37 -16.36 12.18
C LYS A 78 -1.54 -16.78 10.97
N PHE A 79 -2.21 -17.26 9.94
CA PHE A 79 -1.61 -17.70 8.69
C PHE A 79 -2.20 -16.91 7.53
N VAL A 80 -1.35 -16.37 6.66
CA VAL A 80 -1.75 -15.74 5.40
C VAL A 80 -1.09 -16.50 4.27
N GLU A 81 -1.91 -17.11 3.42
CA GLU A 81 -1.46 -17.79 2.21
C GLU A 81 -0.95 -16.73 1.21
N ILE A 82 0.23 -16.98 0.64
CA ILE A 82 0.84 -16.12 -0.39
C ILE A 82 1.18 -16.98 -1.60
N SER A 83 1.25 -16.37 -2.77
CA SER A 83 1.80 -17.04 -3.96
C SER A 83 3.24 -17.47 -3.69
N CYS A 84 3.55 -18.74 -3.97
CA CYS A 84 4.92 -19.21 -3.98
C CYS A 84 5.74 -18.44 -5.02
N SER A 85 7.05 -18.31 -4.79
CA SER A 85 7.94 -17.74 -5.79
C SER A 85 8.05 -18.65 -7.01
N GLU A 86 8.33 -18.07 -8.18
CA GLU A 86 8.55 -18.84 -9.41
C GLU A 86 9.74 -19.80 -9.26
N ASP A 87 10.82 -19.37 -8.60
CA ASP A 87 11.98 -20.22 -8.30
C ASP A 87 11.59 -21.47 -7.49
N TYR A 88 10.58 -21.35 -6.62
CA TYR A 88 10.08 -22.47 -5.83
C TYR A 88 9.25 -23.46 -6.64
N ALA A 89 8.69 -23.04 -7.78
CA ALA A 89 7.93 -23.91 -8.67
C ALA A 89 8.82 -25.01 -9.29
N GLU A 90 10.10 -24.72 -9.51
CA GLU A 90 11.06 -25.71 -9.99
C GLU A 90 11.39 -26.74 -8.90
N GLU A 91 11.61 -26.29 -7.65
CA GLU A 91 11.86 -27.17 -6.51
C GLU A 91 10.67 -28.11 -6.24
N LEU A 92 9.44 -27.62 -6.37
CA LEU A 92 8.21 -28.42 -6.24
C LEU A 92 8.16 -29.57 -7.27
N ARG A 93 8.70 -29.37 -8.48
CA ARG A 93 8.77 -30.40 -9.52
C ARG A 93 9.88 -31.40 -9.22
N GLN A 94 11.04 -30.92 -8.78
CA GLN A 94 12.20 -31.75 -8.50
C GLN A 94 12.02 -32.64 -7.27
N PHE A 95 11.43 -32.10 -6.19
CA PHE A 95 11.31 -32.77 -4.90
C PHE A 95 9.85 -33.03 -4.53
N ARG A 96 9.14 -33.74 -5.43
CA ARG A 96 7.73 -34.12 -5.21
C ARG A 96 7.56 -34.89 -3.91
N GLY A 97 6.74 -34.35 -3.01
CA GLY A 97 6.40 -34.97 -1.72
C GLY A 97 7.27 -34.53 -0.54
N CYS A 98 8.41 -33.88 -0.79
CA CYS A 98 9.28 -33.35 0.26
C CYS A 98 9.11 -31.84 0.49
N THR A 99 8.39 -31.16 -0.40
CA THR A 99 8.20 -29.72 -0.41
C THR A 99 6.79 -29.33 0.03
N PRO A 100 6.62 -28.28 0.87
CA PRO A 100 5.30 -27.77 1.24
C PRO A 100 4.51 -27.31 0.01
N ARG A 101 3.26 -27.74 -0.09
CA ARG A 101 2.37 -27.43 -1.23
C ARG A 101 1.76 -26.03 -1.18
N LYS A 102 1.89 -25.35 -0.03
CA LYS A 102 1.31 -24.03 0.21
C LYS A 102 2.38 -23.12 0.78
N CYS A 103 2.49 -21.93 0.22
CA CYS A 103 3.35 -20.88 0.73
C CYS A 103 2.53 -19.89 1.56
N GLY A 104 3.11 -19.40 2.64
CA GLY A 104 2.40 -18.47 3.52
C GLY A 104 3.32 -17.86 4.55
N ARG A 105 2.81 -16.80 5.18
CA ARG A 105 3.41 -16.20 6.38
C ARG A 105 2.60 -16.66 7.58
N MET A 106 3.28 -17.09 8.63
CA MET A 106 2.66 -17.50 9.89
C MET A 106 3.25 -16.71 11.05
N VAL A 107 2.40 -16.31 12.00
CA VAL A 107 2.82 -15.79 13.31
C VAL A 107 2.00 -16.50 14.39
N SER A 108 2.65 -16.82 15.50
CA SER A 108 2.06 -17.55 16.62
C SER A 108 2.87 -17.28 17.89
N ASP A 109 2.21 -16.74 18.90
CA ASP A 109 2.79 -16.50 20.22
C ASP A 109 2.68 -17.74 21.12
N SER A 110 1.85 -18.71 20.72
CA SER A 110 1.61 -19.94 21.48
C SER A 110 2.62 -21.07 21.19
N LEU A 111 3.76 -20.80 20.53
CA LEU A 111 4.74 -21.84 20.19
C LEU A 111 5.62 -22.23 21.37
N ILE A 112 6.04 -21.25 22.18
CA ILE A 112 6.99 -21.43 23.27
C ILE A 112 6.44 -20.70 24.49
N LYS A 113 6.49 -21.33 25.66
CA LYS A 113 6.00 -20.74 26.91
C LYS A 113 6.97 -19.66 27.40
N PRO A 114 6.50 -18.63 28.14
CA PRO A 114 7.38 -17.60 28.68
C PRO A 114 8.55 -18.13 29.52
N GLY A 115 8.34 -19.20 30.29
CA GLY A 115 9.40 -19.85 31.07
C GLY A 115 10.46 -20.53 30.21
N GLU A 116 10.07 -21.13 29.09
CA GLU A 116 10.98 -21.73 28.11
C GLU A 116 11.80 -20.64 27.40
N VAL A 117 11.17 -19.52 27.04
CA VAL A 117 11.86 -18.35 26.48
C VAL A 117 12.91 -17.81 27.46
N ALA A 118 12.57 -17.68 28.75
CA ALA A 118 13.50 -17.22 29.77
C ALA A 118 14.70 -18.19 29.93
N ALA A 119 14.46 -19.49 29.90
CA ALA A 119 15.52 -20.49 29.95
C ALA A 119 16.41 -20.47 28.70
N LEU A 120 15.81 -20.46 27.50
CA LEU A 120 16.54 -20.37 26.23
C LEU A 120 17.39 -19.10 26.15
N ARG A 121 16.85 -17.97 26.61
CA ARG A 121 17.59 -16.72 26.72
C ARG A 121 18.81 -16.86 27.64
N ASN A 122 18.65 -17.47 28.81
CA ASN A 122 19.77 -17.68 29.74
C ASN A 122 20.85 -18.58 29.13
N ILE A 123 20.45 -19.67 28.46
CA ILE A 123 21.37 -20.55 27.73
C ILE A 123 22.16 -19.76 26.67
N ALA A 124 21.46 -18.94 25.87
CA ALA A 124 22.09 -18.11 24.84
C ALA A 124 23.07 -17.09 25.44
N GLU A 125 22.68 -16.37 26.50
CA GLU A 125 23.53 -15.39 27.18
C GLU A 125 24.81 -16.04 27.73
N ARG A 126 24.70 -17.16 28.45
CA ARG A 126 25.88 -17.86 29.00
C ARG A 126 26.80 -18.42 27.92
N GLY A 127 26.22 -18.97 26.84
CA GLY A 127 26.99 -19.55 25.75
C GLY A 127 27.69 -18.51 24.88
N LEU A 128 26.97 -17.45 24.50
CA LEU A 128 27.53 -16.36 23.68
C LEU A 128 28.55 -15.50 24.44
N ALA A 129 28.50 -15.46 25.77
CA ALA A 129 29.51 -14.79 26.60
C ALA A 129 30.93 -15.36 26.45
N LEU A 130 31.07 -16.62 26.00
CA LEU A 130 32.38 -17.22 25.67
C LEU A 130 32.87 -16.89 24.26
N GLY A 131 31.97 -16.37 23.42
CA GLY A 131 32.23 -16.09 22.03
C GLY A 131 32.53 -14.61 21.80
N GLY A 132 32.35 -14.23 20.55
CA GLY A 132 32.51 -12.87 20.08
C GLY A 132 33.04 -12.91 18.66
N SER A 133 32.32 -12.28 17.74
CA SER A 133 32.72 -12.20 16.34
C SER A 133 33.46 -10.88 16.09
N SER A 134 34.53 -10.92 15.29
CA SER A 134 35.30 -9.73 14.89
C SER A 134 34.58 -8.87 13.83
N GLY A 135 33.38 -9.28 13.39
CA GLY A 135 32.58 -8.54 12.43
C GLY A 135 31.08 -8.69 12.68
N GLY A 136 30.48 -9.75 12.13
CA GLY A 136 29.04 -9.99 12.14
C GLY A 136 28.47 -10.48 13.49
N ALA A 137 27.22 -10.93 13.48
CA ALA A 137 26.57 -11.53 14.65
C ALA A 137 27.36 -12.74 15.18
N SER A 138 27.36 -12.92 16.50
CA SER A 138 27.93 -14.12 17.12
C SER A 138 26.94 -15.28 17.01
N ILE A 139 27.44 -16.46 16.63
CA ILE A 139 26.64 -17.65 16.40
C ILE A 139 27.04 -18.71 17.43
N LEU A 140 26.05 -19.40 17.98
CA LEU A 140 26.20 -20.54 18.87
C LEU A 140 25.27 -21.67 18.40
N ASP A 141 25.83 -22.84 18.15
CA ASP A 141 25.11 -24.08 17.87
C ASP A 141 25.42 -25.10 18.97
N LEU A 142 24.40 -25.45 19.76
CA LEU A 142 24.51 -26.41 20.86
C LEU A 142 24.51 -27.88 20.37
N HIS A 143 24.11 -28.16 19.14
CA HIS A 143 24.16 -29.52 18.63
C HIS A 143 25.59 -29.89 18.21
N SER A 144 26.24 -29.03 17.43
CA SER A 144 27.64 -29.26 17.01
C SER A 144 28.67 -28.72 18.00
N GLY A 145 28.26 -27.81 18.88
CA GLY A 145 29.15 -27.05 19.76
C GLY A 145 29.85 -25.88 19.05
N ALA A 146 29.45 -25.49 17.84
CA ALA A 146 30.09 -24.40 17.12
C ALA A 146 29.79 -23.05 17.78
N LEU A 147 30.83 -22.31 18.15
CA LEU A 147 30.76 -20.97 18.71
C LEU A 147 31.64 -20.02 17.89
N SER A 148 31.11 -18.87 17.49
CA SER A 148 31.91 -17.81 16.86
C SER A 148 32.89 -17.20 17.85
N GLN A 149 34.18 -17.20 17.48
CA GLN A 149 35.26 -16.58 18.23
C GLN A 149 36.26 -15.92 17.28
N GLY A 150 36.30 -14.59 17.30
CA GLY A 150 37.02 -13.77 16.34
C GLY A 150 36.49 -13.95 14.92
N ASN A 151 37.36 -14.47 14.04
CA ASN A 151 37.06 -14.76 12.63
C ASN A 151 36.81 -16.25 12.34
N ALA A 152 36.65 -17.08 13.38
CA ALA A 152 36.53 -18.53 13.24
C ALA A 152 35.43 -19.12 14.13
N PHE A 153 35.12 -20.39 13.91
CA PHE A 153 34.30 -21.18 14.81
C PHE A 153 35.16 -22.12 15.64
N VAL A 154 34.91 -22.15 16.94
CA VAL A 154 35.54 -23.07 17.89
C VAL A 154 34.50 -24.04 18.42
N ASN A 155 34.95 -25.23 18.84
CA ASN A 155 34.08 -26.17 19.53
C ASN A 155 34.03 -25.82 21.02
N ILE A 156 32.90 -25.27 21.46
CA ILE A 156 32.68 -24.85 22.84
C ILE A 156 32.91 -26.01 23.81
N TYR A 157 32.55 -27.25 23.50
CA TYR A 157 32.71 -28.41 24.39
C TYR A 157 34.16 -28.82 24.63
N LYS A 158 35.10 -28.31 23.83
CA LYS A 158 36.54 -28.52 24.03
C LYS A 158 37.19 -27.43 24.89
N LEU A 159 36.47 -26.35 25.20
CA LEU A 159 36.98 -25.26 26.01
C LEU A 159 36.94 -25.63 27.51
N GLU A 160 38.02 -25.38 28.24
CA GLU A 160 38.07 -25.55 29.69
C GLU A 160 36.98 -24.72 30.40
N THR A 161 36.76 -23.51 29.88
CA THR A 161 35.84 -22.49 30.42
C THR A 161 34.37 -22.86 30.26
N SER A 162 34.02 -23.76 29.33
CA SER A 162 32.63 -24.10 29.00
C SER A 162 32.09 -25.33 29.74
N ARG A 163 32.96 -26.14 30.37
CA ARG A 163 32.59 -27.46 30.95
C ARG A 163 31.41 -27.41 31.93
N LYS A 164 31.13 -26.25 32.52
CA LYS A 164 30.07 -26.04 33.52
C LYS A 164 29.01 -25.01 33.10
N ILE A 165 29.02 -24.55 31.84
CA ILE A 165 28.12 -23.49 31.36
C ILE A 165 26.74 -24.03 30.99
N PHE A 166 26.70 -25.26 30.45
CA PHE A 166 25.47 -25.95 30.11
C PHE A 166 25.27 -27.15 31.03
N THR A 167 24.02 -27.37 31.40
CA THR A 167 23.53 -28.46 32.23
C THR A 167 22.72 -29.43 31.39
N GLY A 168 22.48 -30.64 31.91
CA GLY A 168 21.60 -31.60 31.22
C GLY A 168 20.16 -31.10 31.05
N GLU A 169 19.71 -30.18 31.89
CA GLU A 169 18.39 -29.54 31.76
C GLU A 169 18.34 -28.57 30.59
N ASP A 170 19.42 -27.81 30.35
CA ASP A 170 19.52 -26.88 29.21
C ASP A 170 19.34 -27.63 27.88
N PHE A 171 19.97 -28.81 27.75
CA PHE A 171 19.82 -29.63 26.54
C PHE A 171 18.42 -30.21 26.36
N LYS A 172 17.72 -30.54 27.46
CA LYS A 172 16.32 -30.98 27.39
C LYS A 172 15.43 -29.86 26.88
N ILE A 173 15.59 -28.64 27.40
CA ILE A 173 14.83 -27.47 26.96
C ILE A 173 15.10 -27.17 25.49
N TYR A 174 16.37 -27.20 25.08
CA TYR A 174 16.76 -26.96 23.68
C TYR A 174 16.19 -28.02 22.73
N SER A 175 16.11 -29.29 23.14
CA SER A 175 15.59 -30.39 22.31
C SER A 175 14.07 -30.42 22.12
N ILE A 176 13.33 -29.60 22.88
CA ILE A 176 11.86 -29.50 22.77
C ILE A 176 11.44 -28.63 21.58
N CYS A 177 12.35 -27.80 21.06
CA CYS A 177 12.19 -27.01 19.84
C CYS A 177 12.83 -27.71 18.64
#